data_AF-A0A7S7NVB1-F1
#
_entry.id   AF-A0A7S7NVB1-F1
#
_cell.length_a   1.000
_cell.length_b   1.000
_cell.length_c   1.000
_cell.angle_alpha   90.00
_cell.angle_beta   90.00
_cell.angle_gamma   90.00
#
_symmetry.space_group_name_H-M   'P 1'
#
loop_
_entity.id
_entity.type
_entity.pdbx_description
1 polymer ?
#
loop_
_entity_poly.entity_id
_entity_poly.type
_entity_poly.pdbx_seq_one_letter_code
_entity_poly.pdbx_strand_id
1 'polypeptide(L)' 'MNTKTIADKTERKEKKRQARKAADEKNPLQPRPAGVDRGSLKRKVKVIARGQRKR' A
#
# COMPACT_ATOMS: atom_id res chain seq x y z
N MET A 1 -6.52 18.60 0.63
CA MET A 1 -7.81 19.31 0.42
C MET A 1 -8.20 20.06 1.69
N ASN A 2 -8.55 21.34 1.60
CA ASN A 2 -9.01 22.13 2.74
C ASN A 2 -10.54 22.00 2.87
N THR A 3 -11.04 21.46 3.99
CA THR A 3 -12.48 21.18 4.20
C THR A 3 -13.09 22.04 5.31
N LYS A 4 -12.41 23.12 5.71
CA LYS A 4 -12.85 23.97 6.83
C LYS A 4 -14.06 24.84 6.49
N THR A 5 -14.31 25.08 5.20
CA THR A 5 -15.42 25.91 4.70
C THR A 5 -16.72 25.14 4.49
N ILE A 6 -16.71 23.81 4.64
CA ILE A 6 -17.90 22.97 4.41
C ILE A 6 -18.65 22.82 5.74
N ALA A 7 -19.84 23.43 5.82
CA ALA A 7 -20.72 23.37 6.98
C ALA A 7 -21.42 22.00 7.13
N ASP A 8 -21.84 21.40 6.01
CA ASP A 8 -22.47 20.08 6.02
C ASP A 8 -21.45 18.97 6.32
N LYS A 9 -21.74 18.19 7.37
CA LYS A 9 -20.90 17.08 7.82
C LYS A 9 -20.87 15.93 6.81
N THR A 10 -21.95 15.70 6.08
CA THR A 10 -22.08 14.63 5.08
C THR A 10 -21.17 14.91 3.90
N GLU A 11 -21.34 16.07 3.26
CA GLU A 11 -20.51 16.55 2.16
C GLU A 11 -19.04 16.62 2.54
N ARG A 12 -18.74 17.07 3.76
CA ARG A 12 -17.36 17.14 4.26
C ARG A 12 -16.73 15.75 4.36
N LYS A 13 -17.49 14.74 4.80
CA LYS A 13 -17.00 13.36 4.91
C LYS A 13 -16.80 12.74 3.54
N GLU A 14 -17.71 12.95 2.60
CA GLU A 14 -17.60 12.43 1.24
C GLU A 14 -16.37 12.97 0.53
N LYS A 15 -16.18 14.28 0.54
CA LYS A 15 -15.00 14.91 -0.06
C LYS A 15 -13.69 14.44 0.58
N LYS A 16 -13.67 14.22 1.90
CA LYS A 16 -12.51 13.61 2.59
C LYS A 16 -12.27 12.16 2.15
N ARG A 17 -13.33 11.36 1.99
CA ARG A 17 -13.22 9.96 1.53
C ARG A 17 -12.71 9.89 0.09
N GLN A 18 -13.23 10.73 -0.80
CA GLN A 18 -12.75 10.84 -2.18
C GLN A 18 -11.27 11.22 -2.22
N ALA A 19 -10.86 12.23 -1.42
CA ALA A 19 -9.46 12.63 -1.35
C ALA A 19 -8.53 11.53 -0.81
N ARG A 20 -8.98 10.75 0.18
CA ARG A 20 -8.22 9.58 0.69
C ARG A 20 -8.11 8.49 -0.38
N LYS A 21 -9.21 8.14 -1.04
CA LYS A 21 -9.23 7.14 -2.11
C LYS A 21 -8.28 7.51 -3.25
N ALA A 22 -8.31 8.76 -3.69
CA ALA A 22 -7.40 9.26 -4.73
C ALA A 22 -5.92 9.26 -4.30
N ALA A 23 -5.65 9.41 -3.00
CA ALA A 23 -4.30 9.28 -2.45
C ALA A 23 -3.86 7.82 -2.36
N ASP A 24 -4.77 6.91 -1.98
CA ASP A 24 -4.52 5.47 -1.91
C ASP A 24 -4.22 4.88 -3.30
N GLU A 25 -4.93 5.33 -4.34
CA GLU A 25 -4.66 4.95 -5.74
C GLU A 25 -3.25 5.35 -6.21
N LYS A 26 -2.71 6.44 -5.67
CA LYS A 26 -1.36 6.92 -5.98
C LYS A 26 -0.30 6.38 -5.03
N ASN A 27 -0.68 5.62 -4.01
CA ASN A 27 0.26 5.11 -3.02
C ASN A 27 1.21 4.10 -3.68
N PRO A 28 2.54 4.30 -3.63
CA PRO A 28 3.50 3.31 -4.15
C PRO A 28 3.44 1.98 -3.39
N LEU A 29 2.91 1.96 -2.16
CA LEU A 29 2.62 0.73 -1.40
C LEU A 29 1.21 0.22 -1.73
N GLN A 30 1.00 -0.18 -2.98
CA GLN A 30 -0.23 -0.88 -3.35
C GLN A 30 -0.31 -2.23 -2.62
N PRO A 31 -1.53 -2.68 -2.24
CA PRO A 31 -1.71 -4.03 -1.72
C PRO A 31 -1.21 -5.07 -2.72
N ARG A 32 -0.77 -6.22 -2.21
CA ARG A 32 -0.25 -7.30 -3.06
C ARG A 32 -1.33 -7.75 -4.07
N PRO A 33 -0.95 -8.05 -5.33
CA PRO A 33 -1.89 -8.60 -6.30
C PRO A 33 -2.51 -9.90 -5.77
N ALA A 34 -3.79 -10.11 -6.07
CA ALA A 34 -4.50 -11.32 -5.69
C ALA A 34 -3.84 -12.56 -6.34
N GLY A 35 -3.51 -13.57 -5.52
CA GLY A 35 -2.83 -14.79 -5.97
C GLY A 35 -1.31 -14.83 -5.75
N VAL A 36 -0.70 -13.76 -5.23
CA VAL A 36 0.73 -13.74 -4.90
C VAL A 36 0.93 -14.03 -3.40
N ASP A 37 1.45 -15.22 -3.11
CA ASP A 37 1.75 -15.67 -1.75
C ASP A 37 2.67 -14.72 -1.00
N ARG A 38 2.55 -14.71 0.34
CA ARG A 38 3.42 -13.88 1.19
C ARG A 38 4.87 -14.38 1.10
N GLY A 39 5.67 -13.73 0.25
CA GLY A 39 7.10 -14.00 0.12
C GLY A 39 7.57 -14.46 -1.26
N SER A 40 6.66 -14.71 -2.20
CA SER A 40 7.00 -15.08 -3.59
C SER A 40 7.75 -13.96 -4.34
N LEU A 41 7.50 -12.70 -3.99
CA LEU A 41 8.24 -11.54 -4.50
C LEU A 41 9.58 -11.29 -3.79
N LYS A 42 9.95 -12.09 -2.77
CA LYS A 42 11.28 -11.96 -2.16
C LYS A 42 12.31 -12.45 -3.18
N ARG A 43 13.30 -11.60 -3.47
CA ARG A 43 14.42 -11.99 -4.33
C ARG A 43 15.11 -13.20 -3.72
N LYS A 44 15.19 -14.30 -4.49
CA LYS A 44 16.05 -15.43 -4.13
C LYS A 44 17.49 -14.91 -4.11
N VAL A 45 18.19 -15.16 -3.00
CA VAL A 45 19.61 -14.80 -2.88
C VAL A 45 20.38 -15.60 -3.93
N LYS A 46 21.03 -14.91 -4.88
CA LYS A 46 21.76 -15.53 -6.00
C LYS A 46 23.03 -16.25 -5.55
N VAL A 47 23.71 -15.70 -4.54
CA VAL A 47 24.97 -16.22 -4.01
C VAL A 47 24.83 -16.37 -2.50
N ILE A 48 24.94 -17.60 -2.01
CA ILE A 48 24.95 -17.92 -0.59
C ILE A 48 26.40 -18.22 -0.20
N ALA A 49 26.88 -17.61 0.87
CA ALA A 49 28.22 -17.93 1.38
C ALA A 49 28.27 -19.39 1.84
N ARG A 50 29.36 -20.11 1.52
CA ARG A 50 29.56 -21.49 1.99
C ARG A 50 29.49 -21.52 3.52
N GLY A 51 28.62 -22.37 4.07
CA GLY A 51 28.39 -22.50 5.52
C GLY A 51 27.22 -21.68 6.09
N GLN A 52 26.60 -20.79 5.31
CA GLN A 52 25.48 -19.97 5.79
C GLN A 52 24.17 -20.78 5.98
N ARG A 53 24.05 -21.95 5.34
CA ARG A 53 22.98 -22.91 5.59
C ARG A 53 23.60 -24.23 6.04
N LYS A 54 22.94 -24.89 6.99
CA LYS A 54 23.36 -26.19 7.54
C LYS A 54 23.20 -27.37 6.58
N ARG A 55 22.61 -27.15 5.40
CA ARG A 55 22.53 -28.12 4.30
C ARG A 55 23.30 -27.57 3.12
#